data_AF-A0A8H7V8M6-F1
#
_entry.id   AF-A0A8H7V8M6-F1
#
_cell.length_a   1.000
_cell.length_b   1.000
_cell.length_c   1.000
_cell.angle_alpha   90.00
_cell.angle_beta   90.00
_cell.angle_gamma   90.00
#
_symmetry.space_group_name_H-M   'P 1'
#
loop_
_entity.id
_entity.type
_entity.pdbx_description
1 polymer ?
#
loop_
_entity_poly.entity_id
_entity_poly.type
_entity_poly.pdbx_seq_one_letter_code
_entity_poly.pdbx_strand_id
1 'polypeptide(L)'
;MANNHLHYRPPNLLELPLELLLKISEYLSFADLWYLATGSRHCRALSHQIIWHRYRIDLSRPQLNAFNHIVHAALAYISRHGYNKNNAIDQTIIQSVSNRLAVEIYDRSPLKNWEPCLDFFLDKTLGIILDHVFLDPLLDTVRKHSTFTDLCLQKNRKTTSAILDQPTITNLSKNQHLLVTEFYPTRTGRLMTNFLTTLYPTMIALFETEPTTEIHHRLLLNHINRHLDSLSSRYHNHHRRRLLLNASPRSTRVTALAAVQQHNQFLRLNFRILIRFIGTLVQTDLLSANDLDIITRQRIQFFFLTFQQVVHTNDDIAGEPQKRKFKRSEQPPQQQYQQILFYNSLKSKNSYCWQMWLEEIEFQMEIFLDLRRAVLLSQQGDPITDDLSTVSTMLDNTVSALISTRSNDNQLPIILSPSTSTV
;
A
#
# COMPACT_ATOMS: atom_id res chain seq x y z
N MET A 1 -21.02 -20.33 63.67
CA MET A 1 -20.44 -19.12 63.03
C MET A 1 -19.86 -19.55 61.70
N ALA A 2 -20.60 -19.34 60.61
CA ALA A 2 -20.16 -19.69 59.26
C ALA A 2 -19.37 -18.50 58.68
N ASN A 3 -18.09 -18.71 58.39
CA ASN A 3 -17.24 -17.72 57.74
C ASN A 3 -17.69 -17.56 56.29
N ASN A 4 -18.45 -16.49 56.00
CA ASN A 4 -18.68 -16.00 54.65
C ASN A 4 -17.37 -15.43 54.10
N HIS A 5 -16.50 -16.30 53.59
CA HIS A 5 -15.45 -15.88 52.67
C HIS A 5 -16.14 -15.43 51.37
N LEU A 6 -16.37 -14.11 51.25
CA LEU A 6 -16.65 -13.46 49.99
C LEU A 6 -15.50 -13.82 49.03
N HIS A 7 -15.76 -14.77 48.13
CA HIS A 7 -14.85 -15.10 47.05
C HIS A 7 -14.70 -13.85 46.17
N TYR A 8 -13.62 -13.09 46.40
CA TYR A 8 -13.20 -12.01 45.54
C TYR A 8 -12.82 -12.62 44.19
N ARG A 9 -13.76 -12.63 43.25
CA ARG A 9 -13.49 -13.05 41.88
C ARG A 9 -12.66 -11.93 41.25
N PRO A 10 -11.46 -12.23 40.72
CA PRO A 10 -10.67 -11.20 40.05
C PRO A 10 -11.50 -10.62 38.89
N PRO A 11 -11.41 -9.29 38.66
CA PRO A 11 -12.17 -8.62 37.62
C PRO A 11 -11.88 -9.28 36.27
N ASN A 12 -12.94 -9.58 35.53
CA ASN A 12 -12.84 -10.28 34.27
C ASN A 12 -12.50 -9.26 33.17
N LEU A 13 -11.56 -9.58 32.27
CA LEU A 13 -11.22 -8.74 31.12
C LEU A 13 -12.48 -8.42 30.26
N LEU A 14 -13.46 -9.31 30.28
CA LEU A 14 -14.76 -9.14 29.60
C LEU A 14 -15.65 -8.02 30.18
N GLU A 15 -15.37 -7.55 31.39
CA GLU A 15 -16.10 -6.45 32.01
C GLU A 15 -15.60 -5.08 31.53
N LEU A 16 -14.48 -5.04 30.80
CA LEU A 16 -13.99 -3.81 30.19
C LEU A 16 -14.92 -3.37 29.05
N PRO A 17 -15.23 -2.07 28.95
CA PRO A 17 -15.90 -1.50 27.78
C PRO A 17 -15.16 -1.84 26.48
N LEU A 18 -15.93 -2.08 25.41
CA LEU A 18 -15.38 -2.46 24.10
C LEU A 18 -14.37 -1.43 23.58
N GLU A 19 -14.57 -0.15 23.88
CA GLU A 19 -13.67 0.93 23.47
C GLU A 19 -12.27 0.78 24.08
N LEU A 20 -12.19 0.34 25.34
CA LEU A 20 -10.92 0.06 26.00
C LEU A 20 -10.25 -1.20 25.43
N LEU A 21 -11.05 -2.23 25.16
CA LEU A 21 -10.56 -3.46 24.54
C LEU A 21 -10.02 -3.20 23.13
N LEU A 22 -10.68 -2.32 22.35
CA LEU A 22 -10.20 -1.91 21.03
C LEU A 22 -8.89 -1.13 21.13
N LYS A 23 -8.75 -0.22 22.11
CA LYS A 23 -7.47 0.47 22.36
C LYS A 23 -6.34 -0.48 22.76
N ILE A 24 -6.62 -1.45 23.64
CA ILE A 24 -5.63 -2.49 24.00
C ILE A 24 -5.27 -3.31 22.76
N SER A 25 -6.27 -3.60 21.92
CA SER A 25 -6.05 -4.40 20.73
C SER A 25 -5.04 -3.74 19.79
N GLU A 26 -4.92 -2.40 19.72
CA GLU A 26 -3.97 -1.70 18.84
C GLU A 26 -2.52 -2.17 19.01
N TYR A 27 -2.17 -2.73 20.18
CA TYR A 27 -0.84 -3.28 20.49
C TYR A 27 -0.68 -4.77 20.19
N LEU A 28 -1.76 -5.42 19.75
CA LEU A 28 -1.82 -6.84 19.41
C LEU A 28 -1.95 -6.98 17.89
N SER A 29 -1.18 -7.91 17.33
CA SER A 29 -1.33 -8.31 15.92
C SER A 29 -2.56 -9.19 15.73
N PHE A 30 -2.98 -9.38 14.48
CA PHE A 30 -4.01 -10.36 14.13
C PHE A 30 -3.68 -11.74 14.69
N ALA A 31 -2.43 -12.18 14.59
CA ALA A 31 -1.98 -13.46 15.12
C ALA A 31 -2.19 -13.54 16.64
N ASP A 32 -1.80 -12.51 17.39
CA ASP A 32 -1.98 -12.49 18.85
C ASP A 32 -3.46 -12.63 19.24
N LEU A 33 -4.35 -11.92 18.54
CA LEU A 33 -5.79 -12.01 18.74
C LEU A 33 -6.34 -13.39 18.36
N TRP A 34 -5.82 -13.99 17.29
CA TRP A 34 -6.17 -15.34 16.87
C TRP A 34 -5.79 -16.39 17.92
N TYR A 35 -4.56 -16.35 18.43
CA TYR A 35 -4.10 -17.26 19.49
C TYR A 35 -4.82 -17.01 20.82
N LEU A 36 -5.17 -15.76 21.13
CA LEU A 36 -6.04 -15.48 22.28
C LEU A 36 -7.39 -16.20 22.13
N ALA A 37 -7.93 -16.30 20.91
CA ALA A 37 -9.20 -16.98 20.65
C ALA A 37 -9.16 -18.50 20.88
N THR A 38 -7.98 -19.12 20.91
CA THR A 38 -7.82 -20.56 21.14
C THR A 38 -7.74 -20.93 22.62
N GLY A 39 -7.42 -19.98 23.50
CA GLY A 39 -7.17 -20.25 24.93
C GLY A 39 -8.41 -20.62 25.75
N SER A 40 -9.57 -19.99 25.51
CA SER A 40 -10.82 -20.31 26.23
C SER A 40 -12.06 -19.87 25.44
N ARG A 41 -13.25 -20.34 25.82
CA ARG A 41 -14.53 -19.89 25.21
C ARG A 41 -14.75 -18.39 25.36
N HIS A 42 -14.39 -17.84 26.52
CA HIS A 42 -14.51 -16.42 26.85
C HIS A 42 -13.55 -15.59 25.99
N CYS A 43 -12.28 -15.98 25.92
CA CYS A 43 -11.29 -15.33 25.08
C CYS A 43 -11.65 -15.43 23.60
N ARG A 44 -12.24 -16.54 23.15
CA ARG A 44 -12.76 -16.69 21.78
C ARG A 44 -13.82 -15.66 21.44
N ALA A 45 -14.85 -15.51 22.29
CA ALA A 45 -15.91 -14.54 22.07
C ALA A 45 -15.35 -13.12 21.97
N LEU A 46 -14.45 -12.77 22.89
CA LEU A 46 -13.77 -11.48 22.91
C LEU A 46 -12.91 -11.25 21.67
N SER A 47 -12.01 -12.18 21.35
CA SER A 47 -11.14 -12.09 20.18
C SER A 47 -11.95 -11.99 18.90
N HIS A 48 -13.03 -12.77 18.74
CA HIS A 48 -13.90 -12.69 17.57
C HIS A 48 -14.56 -11.32 17.46
N GLN A 49 -15.01 -10.74 18.58
CA GLN A 49 -15.58 -9.39 18.61
C GLN A 49 -14.52 -8.35 18.21
N ILE A 50 -13.32 -8.40 18.78
CA ILE A 50 -12.23 -7.47 18.44
C ILE A 50 -11.84 -7.62 16.96
N ILE A 51 -11.66 -8.85 16.47
CA ILE A 51 -11.30 -9.14 15.09
C ILE A 51 -12.38 -8.61 14.13
N TRP A 52 -13.66 -8.80 14.46
CA TRP A 52 -14.75 -8.24 13.68
C TRP A 52 -14.71 -6.71 13.64
N HIS A 53 -14.57 -6.05 14.79
CA HIS A 53 -14.61 -4.59 14.85
C HIS A 53 -13.39 -3.93 14.21
N ARG A 54 -12.19 -4.49 14.41
CA ARG A 54 -10.94 -3.93 13.91
C ARG A 54 -10.67 -4.30 12.46
N TYR A 55 -10.84 -5.58 12.11
CA TYR A 55 -10.42 -6.11 10.81
C TYR A 55 -11.60 -6.39 9.86
N ARG A 56 -12.86 -6.29 10.34
CA ARG A 56 -14.07 -6.61 9.56
C ARG A 56 -14.12 -8.06 9.08
N ILE A 57 -13.44 -8.96 9.80
CA ILE A 57 -13.44 -10.40 9.52
C ILE A 57 -14.48 -11.06 10.42
N ASP A 58 -15.54 -11.63 9.82
CA ASP A 58 -16.57 -12.34 10.57
C ASP A 58 -16.13 -13.78 10.87
N LEU A 59 -15.76 -14.02 12.13
CA LEU A 59 -15.42 -15.36 12.64
C LEU A 59 -16.58 -16.02 13.41
N SER A 60 -17.77 -15.41 13.44
CA SER A 60 -18.90 -15.89 14.24
C SER A 60 -19.59 -17.13 13.64
N ARG A 61 -19.44 -17.35 12.33
CA ARG A 61 -20.09 -18.45 11.59
C ARG A 61 -19.08 -19.37 10.90
N PRO A 62 -18.30 -20.14 11.67
CA PRO A 62 -17.23 -20.98 11.10
C PRO A 62 -17.75 -22.06 10.16
N GLN A 63 -18.98 -22.53 10.32
CA GLN A 63 -19.55 -23.55 9.46
C GLN A 63 -19.85 -23.03 8.04
N LEU A 64 -20.26 -21.76 7.90
CA LEU A 64 -20.54 -21.17 6.58
C LEU A 64 -19.27 -20.80 5.83
N ASN A 65 -18.22 -20.41 6.55
CA ASN A 65 -16.97 -19.90 5.99
C ASN A 65 -15.76 -20.77 6.39
N ALA A 66 -15.96 -22.09 6.49
CA ALA A 66 -14.96 -23.01 7.04
C ALA A 66 -13.60 -22.92 6.32
N PHE A 67 -13.62 -22.73 5.00
CA PHE A 67 -12.38 -22.52 4.22
C PHE A 67 -11.68 -21.21 4.58
N ASN A 68 -12.40 -20.08 4.65
CA ASN A 68 -11.81 -18.79 5.01
C ASN A 68 -11.17 -18.84 6.41
N HIS A 69 -11.81 -19.54 7.35
CA HIS A 69 -11.25 -19.77 8.68
C HIS A 69 -9.91 -20.51 8.63
N ILE A 70 -9.76 -21.51 7.75
CA ILE A 70 -8.50 -22.24 7.56
C ILE A 70 -7.42 -21.32 7.00
N VAL A 71 -7.76 -20.50 6.00
CA VAL A 71 -6.80 -19.54 5.43
C VAL A 71 -6.37 -18.53 6.51
N HIS A 72 -7.30 -17.92 7.24
CA HIS A 72 -6.96 -17.01 8.35
C HIS A 72 -6.11 -17.69 9.44
N ALA A 73 -6.39 -18.95 9.78
CA ALA A 73 -5.60 -19.72 10.72
C ALA A 73 -4.17 -19.93 10.22
N ALA A 74 -4.03 -20.31 8.94
CA ALA A 74 -2.74 -20.50 8.29
C ALA A 74 -1.91 -19.20 8.33
N LEU A 75 -2.52 -18.06 8.01
CA LEU A 75 -1.83 -16.76 8.02
C LEU A 75 -1.49 -16.29 9.42
N ALA A 76 -2.34 -16.53 10.43
CA ALA A 76 -2.01 -16.28 11.84
C ALA A 76 -0.80 -17.12 12.28
N TYR A 77 -0.76 -18.39 11.89
CA TYR A 77 0.35 -19.29 12.21
C TYR A 77 1.65 -18.84 11.55
N ILE A 78 1.64 -18.52 10.25
CA ILE A 78 2.81 -17.99 9.52
C ILE A 78 3.27 -16.66 10.12
N SER A 79 2.35 -15.75 10.45
CA SER A 79 2.72 -14.45 11.02
C SER A 79 3.45 -14.60 12.37
N ARG A 80 3.08 -15.62 13.16
CA ARG A 80 3.70 -15.89 14.46
C ARG A 80 4.99 -16.69 14.38
N HIS A 81 5.05 -17.69 13.50
CA HIS A 81 6.12 -18.69 13.46
C HIS A 81 7.01 -18.62 12.21
N GLY A 82 6.63 -17.85 11.20
CA GLY A 82 7.35 -17.72 9.92
C GLY A 82 8.64 -16.92 10.01
N TYR A 83 8.99 -16.37 11.19
CA TYR A 83 10.28 -15.76 11.44
C TYR A 83 11.03 -16.52 12.52
N ASN A 84 12.30 -16.81 12.25
CA ASN A 84 13.21 -17.35 13.24
C ASN A 84 13.70 -16.25 14.21
N LYS A 85 14.48 -16.65 15.23
CA LYS A 85 15.04 -15.73 16.23
C LYS A 85 15.93 -14.62 15.64
N ASN A 86 16.47 -14.83 14.44
CA ASN A 86 17.31 -13.87 13.74
C ASN A 86 16.49 -12.93 12.83
N ASN A 87 15.16 -12.97 12.92
CA ASN A 87 14.24 -12.22 12.05
C ASN A 87 14.40 -12.56 10.55
N ALA A 88 14.98 -13.72 10.24
CA ALA A 88 14.97 -14.30 8.91
C ALA A 88 13.74 -15.20 8.74
N ILE A 89 13.26 -15.32 7.51
CA ILE A 89 12.08 -16.12 7.19
C ILE A 89 12.42 -17.60 7.37
N ASP A 90 11.60 -18.30 8.15
CA ASP A 90 11.68 -19.75 8.30
C ASP A 90 10.91 -20.43 7.16
N GLN A 91 11.67 -20.81 6.12
CA GLN A 91 11.11 -21.45 4.94
C GLN A 91 10.48 -22.82 5.24
N THR A 92 10.88 -23.49 6.32
CA THR A 92 10.30 -24.79 6.68
C THR A 92 8.85 -24.64 7.15
N ILE A 93 8.58 -23.60 7.93
CA ILE A 93 7.24 -23.26 8.39
C ILE A 93 6.37 -22.83 7.21
N ILE A 94 6.89 -21.96 6.34
CA ILE A 94 6.16 -21.52 5.14
C ILE A 94 5.80 -22.71 4.26
N GLN A 95 6.77 -23.56 3.91
CA GLN A 95 6.54 -24.76 3.09
C GLN A 95 5.52 -25.70 3.72
N SER A 96 5.62 -25.95 5.03
CA SER A 96 4.69 -26.84 5.74
C SER A 96 3.24 -26.32 5.64
N VAL A 97 3.04 -25.02 5.86
CA VAL A 97 1.71 -24.42 5.79
C VAL A 97 1.21 -24.36 4.35
N SER A 98 2.06 -24.02 3.38
CA SER A 98 1.73 -24.01 1.95
C SER A 98 1.27 -25.40 1.49
N ASN A 99 2.01 -26.45 1.83
CA ASN A 99 1.65 -27.84 1.52
C ASN A 99 0.31 -28.22 2.13
N ARG A 100 0.10 -27.89 3.41
CA ARG A 100 -1.16 -28.22 4.07
C ARG A 100 -2.35 -27.50 3.45
N LEU A 101 -2.20 -26.23 3.10
CA LEU A 101 -3.27 -25.46 2.46
C LEU A 101 -3.56 -25.97 1.04
N ALA A 102 -2.51 -26.29 0.27
CA ALA A 102 -2.66 -26.83 -1.08
C ALA A 102 -3.42 -28.16 -1.09
N VAL A 103 -3.07 -29.07 -0.17
CA VAL A 103 -3.80 -30.33 0.05
C VAL A 103 -5.25 -30.09 0.44
N GLU A 104 -5.51 -29.12 1.33
CA GLU A 104 -6.89 -28.79 1.73
C GLU A 104 -7.73 -28.26 0.55
N ILE A 105 -7.13 -27.50 -0.39
CA ILE A 105 -7.80 -27.07 -1.62
C ILE A 105 -8.04 -28.27 -2.54
N TYR A 106 -7.04 -29.14 -2.69
CA TYR A 106 -7.13 -30.33 -3.52
C TYR A 106 -8.22 -31.30 -3.04
N ASP A 107 -8.24 -31.64 -1.75
CA ASP A 107 -9.22 -32.56 -1.13
C ASP A 107 -10.67 -32.06 -1.24
N ARG A 108 -10.86 -30.74 -1.37
CA ARG A 108 -12.18 -30.10 -1.53
C ARG A 108 -12.59 -29.92 -2.99
N SER A 109 -11.68 -30.20 -3.93
CA SER A 109 -11.93 -30.07 -5.36
C SER A 109 -12.38 -31.42 -5.93
N PRO A 110 -13.33 -31.45 -6.88
CA PRO A 110 -13.76 -32.69 -7.51
C PRO A 110 -12.62 -33.26 -8.37
N LEU A 111 -12.56 -34.59 -8.55
CA LEU A 111 -11.53 -35.23 -9.39
C LEU A 111 -11.62 -34.87 -10.88
N LYS A 112 -12.79 -34.39 -11.34
CA LYS A 112 -13.05 -33.94 -12.71
C LYS A 112 -13.66 -32.56 -12.68
N ASN A 113 -13.36 -31.72 -13.67
CA ASN A 113 -13.85 -30.35 -13.77
C ASN A 113 -13.53 -29.54 -12.50
N TRP A 114 -12.30 -29.64 -12.00
CA TRP A 114 -11.85 -29.00 -10.76
C TRP A 114 -11.62 -27.50 -10.92
N GLU A 115 -11.47 -27.00 -12.15
CA GLU A 115 -11.08 -25.62 -12.47
C GLU A 115 -11.97 -24.57 -11.82
N PRO A 116 -13.32 -24.68 -11.83
CA PRO A 116 -14.18 -23.71 -11.15
C PRO A 116 -14.05 -23.75 -9.63
N CYS A 117 -13.77 -24.93 -9.06
CA CYS A 117 -13.55 -25.06 -7.61
C CYS A 117 -12.20 -24.47 -7.22
N LEU A 118 -11.15 -24.71 -8.03
CA LEU A 118 -9.85 -24.11 -7.83
C LEU A 118 -9.92 -22.59 -7.96
N ASP A 119 -10.60 -22.06 -8.97
CA ASP A 119 -10.81 -20.62 -9.15
C ASP A 119 -11.46 -20.01 -7.90
N PHE A 120 -12.52 -20.64 -7.38
CA PHE A 120 -13.19 -20.19 -6.15
C PHE A 120 -12.25 -20.21 -4.93
N PHE A 121 -11.55 -21.32 -4.68
CA PHE A 121 -10.68 -21.44 -3.51
C PHE A 121 -9.45 -20.53 -3.61
N LEU A 122 -8.89 -20.34 -4.80
CA LEU A 122 -7.79 -19.40 -5.03
C LEU A 122 -8.27 -17.94 -4.89
N ASP A 123 -9.45 -17.55 -5.41
CA ASP A 123 -9.99 -16.19 -5.21
C ASP A 123 -10.16 -15.89 -3.71
N LYS A 124 -10.67 -16.86 -2.93
CA LYS A 124 -10.74 -16.70 -1.45
C LYS A 124 -9.37 -16.62 -0.81
N THR A 125 -8.45 -17.50 -1.20
CA THR A 125 -7.11 -17.57 -0.60
C THR A 125 -6.32 -16.28 -0.88
N LEU A 126 -6.25 -15.87 -2.15
CA LEU A 126 -5.56 -14.66 -2.58
C LEU A 126 -6.19 -13.41 -1.98
N GLY A 127 -7.53 -13.30 -1.98
CA GLY A 127 -8.22 -12.19 -1.34
C GLY A 127 -7.85 -12.05 0.14
N ILE A 128 -7.88 -13.15 0.89
CA ILE A 128 -7.51 -13.13 2.32
C ILE A 128 -6.02 -12.80 2.52
N ILE A 129 -5.12 -13.35 1.70
CA ILE A 129 -3.68 -13.05 1.77
C ILE A 129 -3.43 -11.56 1.54
N LEU A 130 -4.03 -10.97 0.51
CA LEU A 130 -3.87 -9.56 0.22
C LEU A 130 -4.47 -8.69 1.34
N ASP A 131 -5.65 -9.03 1.87
CA ASP A 131 -6.23 -8.33 3.02
C ASP A 131 -5.29 -8.36 4.24
N HIS A 132 -4.62 -9.50 4.48
CA HIS A 132 -3.66 -9.68 5.57
C HIS A 132 -2.44 -8.75 5.49
N VAL A 133 -2.01 -8.37 4.28
CA VAL A 133 -0.95 -7.38 4.09
C VAL A 133 -1.32 -6.01 4.69
N PHE A 134 -2.62 -5.71 4.85
CA PHE A 134 -3.13 -4.42 5.32
C PHE A 134 -3.69 -4.41 6.75
N LEU A 135 -3.68 -5.53 7.49
CA LEU A 135 -4.37 -5.58 8.79
C LEU A 135 -3.67 -4.76 9.89
N ASP A 136 -2.35 -4.81 9.95
CA ASP A 136 -1.57 -4.21 11.05
C ASP A 136 -0.49 -3.22 10.58
N PRO A 137 -0.85 -2.19 9.79
CA PRO A 137 0.11 -1.28 9.16
C PRO A 137 0.89 -0.43 10.18
N LEU A 138 0.36 -0.28 11.40
CA LEU A 138 1.01 0.46 12.49
C LEU A 138 2.03 -0.38 13.28
N LEU A 139 1.82 -1.70 13.35
CA LEU A 139 2.77 -2.62 13.99
C LEU A 139 3.90 -3.02 13.03
N ASP A 140 3.67 -2.80 11.74
CA ASP A 140 4.58 -3.15 10.66
C ASP A 140 4.91 -1.93 9.80
N THR A 141 5.59 -0.96 10.42
CA THR A 141 5.82 0.35 9.81
C THR A 141 6.75 0.26 8.61
N VAL A 142 6.25 0.71 7.46
CA VAL A 142 7.08 1.01 6.30
C VAL A 142 8.05 2.14 6.67
N ARG A 143 9.36 1.87 6.58
CA ARG A 143 10.37 2.92 6.81
C ARG A 143 10.13 4.06 5.81
N LYS A 144 9.87 5.26 6.33
CA LYS A 144 9.87 6.48 5.52
C LYS A 144 11.29 6.65 4.97
N HIS A 145 11.40 7.08 3.71
CA HIS A 145 12.69 7.56 3.24
C HIS A 145 13.09 8.69 4.16
N SER A 146 14.28 8.61 4.76
CA SER A 146 14.81 9.74 5.50
C SER A 146 14.79 10.91 4.53
N THR A 147 14.01 11.95 4.86
CA THR A 147 13.95 13.12 4.00
C THR A 147 15.36 13.66 3.83
N PHE A 148 15.69 14.19 2.66
CA PHE A 148 17.02 14.76 2.38
C PHE A 148 17.46 15.76 3.48
N THR A 149 16.50 16.45 4.10
CA THR A 149 16.64 17.29 5.28
C THR A 149 17.15 16.57 6.53
N ASP A 150 16.69 15.36 6.82
CA ASP A 150 17.15 14.55 7.97
C ASP A 150 18.60 14.09 7.78
N LEU A 151 18.98 13.76 6.54
CA LEU A 151 20.35 13.36 6.18
C LEU A 151 21.33 14.55 6.28
N CYS A 152 20.92 15.75 5.86
CA CYS A 152 21.71 16.97 6.03
C CYS A 152 21.91 17.36 7.51
N LEU A 153 20.89 17.19 8.35
CA LEU A 153 20.98 17.48 9.80
C LEU A 153 21.83 16.46 10.56
N GLN A 154 21.79 15.18 10.20
CA GLN A 154 22.68 14.17 10.79
C GLN A 154 24.15 14.37 10.38
N LYS A 155 24.40 14.81 9.15
CA LYS A 155 25.76 15.10 8.68
C LYS A 155 26.42 16.22 9.49
N ASN A 156 25.65 17.25 9.87
CA ASN A 156 26.15 18.36 10.70
C ASN A 156 26.41 18.00 12.18
N ARG A 157 25.87 16.89 12.69
CA ARG A 157 26.15 16.42 14.07
C ARG A 157 27.40 15.54 14.17
N LYS A 158 27.88 14.97 13.06
CA LYS A 158 29.07 14.09 13.05
C LYS A 158 30.36 14.79 12.61
N THR A 159 30.29 16.01 12.07
CA THR A 159 31.47 16.77 11.63
C THR A 159 32.17 17.57 12.73
N THR A 160 31.72 17.53 13.98
CA THR A 160 32.39 18.24 15.10
C THR A 160 33.35 17.37 15.92
N SER A 161 33.60 16.11 15.52
CA SER A 161 34.55 15.24 16.24
C SER A 161 35.38 14.34 15.30
N ALA A 162 36.17 14.93 14.41
CA ALA A 162 37.44 14.35 13.92
C ALA A 162 38.04 15.27 12.84
N ILE A 163 39.06 16.04 13.23
CA ILE A 163 40.07 16.56 12.32
C ILE A 163 41.21 15.53 12.32
N LEU A 164 41.53 14.91 11.18
CA LEU A 164 42.87 14.84 10.56
C LEU A 164 42.89 13.82 9.39
N ASP A 165 43.28 14.31 8.21
CA ASP A 165 43.96 13.66 7.07
C ASP A 165 43.52 12.29 6.52
N GLN A 166 42.79 12.33 5.39
CA GLN A 166 43.18 11.67 4.12
C GLN A 166 42.13 11.90 3.02
N PRO A 167 42.51 12.34 1.80
CA PRO A 167 41.60 12.41 0.66
C PRO A 167 42.00 11.39 -0.41
N THR A 168 41.22 10.31 -0.62
CA THR A 168 41.11 9.68 -1.96
C THR A 168 40.01 8.59 -2.03
N ILE A 169 39.08 8.78 -2.98
CA ILE A 169 38.35 7.77 -3.76
C ILE A 169 37.58 6.68 -2.98
N THR A 170 36.31 6.93 -2.64
CA THR A 170 35.23 5.90 -2.57
C THR A 170 33.81 6.52 -2.57
N ASN A 171 33.61 7.73 -3.09
CA ASN A 171 32.28 8.38 -3.04
C ASN A 171 31.27 7.82 -4.06
N LEU A 172 31.71 7.08 -5.09
CA LEU A 172 30.81 6.53 -6.10
C LEU A 172 30.14 5.21 -5.65
N SER A 173 30.82 4.34 -4.89
CA SER A 173 30.22 3.07 -4.40
C SER A 173 29.29 3.28 -3.20
N LYS A 174 29.52 4.33 -2.38
CA LYS A 174 28.63 4.68 -1.26
C LYS A 174 27.26 5.19 -1.75
N ASN A 175 27.21 5.88 -2.89
CA ASN A 175 25.96 6.38 -3.46
C ASN A 175 25.11 5.26 -4.09
N GLN A 176 25.74 4.24 -4.67
CA GLN A 176 25.02 3.04 -5.13
C GLN A 176 24.45 2.24 -3.95
N HIS A 177 25.22 2.09 -2.86
CA HIS A 177 24.72 1.44 -1.66
C HIS A 177 23.49 2.16 -1.07
N LEU A 178 23.50 3.50 -0.99
CA LEU A 178 22.36 4.29 -0.50
C LEU A 178 21.09 4.15 -1.35
N LEU A 179 21.21 3.95 -2.66
CA LEU A 179 20.06 3.74 -3.56
C LEU A 179 19.50 2.31 -3.48
N VAL A 180 20.36 1.33 -3.19
CA VAL A 180 20.01 -0.10 -3.06
C VAL A 180 19.44 -0.43 -1.66
N THR A 181 19.77 0.34 -0.61
CA THR A 181 19.50 -0.05 0.78
C THR A 181 18.09 0.25 1.34
N GLU A 182 17.11 0.77 0.59
CA GLU A 182 15.85 1.23 1.23
C GLU A 182 14.52 0.73 0.64
N PHE A 183 14.52 -0.24 -0.27
CA PHE A 183 13.28 -0.96 -0.58
C PHE A 183 13.06 -2.07 0.44
N TYR A 184 12.24 -1.78 1.46
CA TYR A 184 11.81 -2.79 2.44
C TYR A 184 10.28 -2.91 2.42
N PRO A 185 9.72 -4.05 1.98
CA PRO A 185 8.30 -4.32 2.20
C PRO A 185 7.99 -4.36 3.70
N THR A 186 6.70 -4.33 4.02
CA THR A 186 6.22 -4.69 5.36
C THR A 186 6.68 -6.12 5.69
N ARG A 187 6.93 -6.41 6.96
CA ARG A 187 7.24 -7.74 7.48
C ARG A 187 6.18 -8.75 7.04
N THR A 188 4.90 -8.42 7.20
CA THR A 188 3.77 -9.24 6.74
C THR A 188 3.77 -9.35 5.22
N GLY A 189 3.97 -8.25 4.48
CA GLY A 189 4.05 -8.29 3.02
C GLY A 189 5.13 -9.26 2.53
N ARG A 190 6.32 -9.22 3.14
CA ARG A 190 7.43 -10.12 2.83
C ARG A 190 7.07 -11.59 3.11
N LEU A 191 6.44 -11.87 4.26
CA LEU A 191 5.95 -13.21 4.58
C LEU A 191 4.91 -13.69 3.57
N MET A 192 3.93 -12.84 3.24
CA MET A 192 2.86 -13.19 2.30
C MET A 192 3.40 -13.44 0.89
N THR A 193 4.38 -12.66 0.42
CA THR A 193 5.06 -12.94 -0.83
C THR A 193 5.76 -14.30 -0.80
N ASN A 194 6.53 -14.58 0.25
CA ASN A 194 7.22 -15.89 0.38
C ASN A 194 6.21 -17.04 0.44
N PHE A 195 5.10 -16.85 1.16
CA PHE A 195 4.03 -17.83 1.22
C PHE A 195 3.40 -18.10 -0.14
N LEU A 196 3.10 -17.06 -0.93
CA LEU A 196 2.59 -17.20 -2.28
C LEU A 196 3.59 -17.91 -3.21
N THR A 197 4.87 -17.54 -3.15
CA THR A 197 5.92 -18.17 -3.97
C THR A 197 6.10 -19.65 -3.65
N THR A 198 5.79 -20.07 -2.42
CA THR A 198 5.87 -21.47 -2.03
C THR A 198 4.56 -22.22 -2.29
N LEU A 199 3.42 -21.57 -2.12
CA LEU A 199 2.10 -22.15 -2.38
C LEU A 199 1.92 -22.43 -3.88
N TYR A 200 2.31 -21.51 -4.75
CA TYR A 200 2.05 -21.59 -6.19
C TYR A 200 2.64 -22.85 -6.86
N PRO A 201 3.94 -23.20 -6.71
CA PRO A 201 4.49 -24.44 -7.26
C PRO A 201 3.83 -25.69 -6.68
N THR A 202 3.39 -25.63 -5.41
CA THR A 202 2.69 -26.75 -4.77
C THR A 202 1.31 -26.97 -5.39
N MET A 203 0.60 -25.90 -5.72
CA MET A 203 -0.66 -25.97 -6.46
C MET A 203 -0.44 -26.56 -7.85
N ILE A 204 0.60 -26.11 -8.57
CA ILE A 204 0.97 -26.69 -9.87
C ILE A 204 1.31 -28.18 -9.77
N ALA A 205 1.93 -28.63 -8.68
CA ALA A 205 2.27 -30.04 -8.52
C ALA A 205 1.04 -30.93 -8.23
N LEU A 206 -0.01 -30.39 -7.61
CA LEU A 206 -1.24 -31.13 -7.27
C LEU A 206 -2.28 -31.10 -8.39
N PHE A 207 -2.28 -30.04 -9.19
CA PHE A 207 -3.19 -29.85 -10.32
C PHE A 207 -2.42 -29.92 -11.66
N GLU A 208 -3.09 -29.67 -12.79
CA GLU A 208 -2.39 -29.57 -14.07
C GLU A 208 -1.76 -28.17 -14.23
N THR A 209 -0.54 -28.10 -14.79
CA THR A 209 0.22 -26.85 -14.94
C THR A 209 -0.58 -25.76 -15.68
N GLU A 210 -1.16 -26.14 -16.81
CA GLU A 210 -2.23 -25.41 -17.49
C GLU A 210 -3.51 -26.18 -17.20
N PRO A 211 -4.59 -25.57 -16.66
CA PRO A 211 -4.92 -24.14 -16.54
C PRO A 211 -4.54 -23.44 -15.21
N THR A 212 -3.90 -24.12 -14.26
CA THR A 212 -3.64 -23.58 -12.91
C THR A 212 -2.85 -22.26 -12.93
N THR A 213 -1.84 -22.19 -13.79
CA THR A 213 -1.00 -20.99 -13.98
C THR A 213 -1.84 -19.77 -14.39
N GLU A 214 -2.73 -19.93 -15.37
CA GLU A 214 -3.57 -18.85 -15.88
C GLU A 214 -4.59 -18.39 -14.83
N ILE A 215 -5.23 -19.34 -14.13
CA ILE A 215 -6.18 -19.05 -13.06
C ILE A 215 -5.50 -18.25 -11.94
N HIS A 216 -4.35 -18.71 -11.46
CA HIS A 216 -3.61 -18.05 -10.40
C HIS A 216 -3.21 -16.62 -10.80
N HIS A 217 -2.59 -16.46 -11.98
CA HIS A 217 -2.14 -15.15 -12.48
C HIS A 217 -3.30 -14.16 -12.63
N ARG A 218 -4.38 -14.59 -13.30
CA ARG A 218 -5.58 -13.77 -13.50
C ARG A 218 -6.18 -13.33 -12.17
N LEU A 219 -6.31 -14.24 -11.20
CA LEU A 219 -6.88 -13.91 -9.90
C LEU A 219 -5.97 -12.96 -9.10
N LEU A 220 -4.66 -13.19 -9.10
CA LEU A 220 -3.70 -12.30 -8.43
C LEU A 220 -3.79 -10.87 -8.96
N LEU A 221 -3.75 -10.70 -10.28
CA LEU A 221 -3.93 -9.39 -10.93
C LEU A 221 -5.29 -8.76 -10.60
N ASN A 222 -6.37 -9.55 -10.62
CA ASN A 222 -7.70 -9.06 -10.29
C ASN A 222 -7.77 -8.53 -8.85
N HIS A 223 -7.18 -9.22 -7.88
CA HIS A 223 -7.15 -8.74 -6.50
C HIS A 223 -6.30 -7.49 -6.34
N ILE A 224 -5.11 -7.43 -6.94
CA ILE A 224 -4.26 -6.21 -6.95
C ILE A 224 -5.04 -5.02 -7.52
N ASN A 225 -5.69 -5.20 -8.67
CA ASN A 225 -6.49 -4.15 -9.30
C ASN A 225 -7.67 -3.71 -8.43
N ARG A 226 -8.41 -4.65 -7.82
CA ARG A 226 -9.50 -4.32 -6.88
C ARG A 226 -9.01 -3.46 -5.70
N HIS A 227 -7.83 -3.76 -5.15
CA HIS A 227 -7.25 -2.97 -4.06
C HIS A 227 -6.80 -1.58 -4.54
N LEU A 228 -6.17 -1.48 -5.71
CA LEU A 228 -5.80 -0.20 -6.33
C LEU A 228 -7.03 0.67 -6.56
N ASP A 229 -8.09 0.12 -7.17
CA ASP A 229 -9.33 0.85 -7.46
C ASP A 229 -10.02 1.32 -6.17
N SER A 230 -10.06 0.45 -5.14
CA SER A 230 -10.61 0.80 -3.83
C SER A 230 -9.81 1.90 -3.12
N LEU A 231 -8.47 1.86 -3.18
CA LEU A 231 -7.62 2.89 -2.59
C LEU A 231 -7.72 4.21 -3.37
N SER A 232 -7.70 4.17 -4.71
CA SER A 232 -7.89 5.32 -5.58
C SER A 232 -9.22 6.01 -5.30
N SER A 233 -10.32 5.26 -5.26
CA SER A 233 -11.65 5.81 -4.97
C SER A 233 -11.69 6.47 -3.59
N ARG A 234 -11.13 5.85 -2.55
CA ARG A 234 -11.04 6.44 -1.21
C ARG A 234 -10.17 7.70 -1.20
N TYR A 235 -9.06 7.69 -1.91
CA TYR A 235 -8.15 8.83 -2.05
C TYR A 235 -8.81 10.02 -2.75
N HIS A 236 -9.44 9.80 -3.91
CA HIS A 236 -10.14 10.85 -4.65
C HIS A 236 -11.32 11.40 -3.86
N ASN A 237 -12.10 10.53 -3.20
CA ASN A 237 -13.19 10.97 -2.31
C ASN A 237 -12.67 11.78 -1.13
N HIS A 238 -11.52 11.40 -0.55
CA HIS A 238 -10.87 12.16 0.50
C HIS A 238 -10.49 13.57 0.04
N HIS A 239 -9.80 13.68 -1.09
CA HIS A 239 -9.40 14.98 -1.64
C HIS A 239 -10.60 15.85 -2.01
N ARG A 240 -11.65 15.25 -2.59
CA ARG A 240 -12.92 15.95 -2.85
C ARG A 240 -13.53 16.52 -1.58
N ARG A 241 -13.57 15.74 -0.49
CA ARG A 241 -14.07 16.20 0.82
C ARG A 241 -13.18 17.29 1.41
N ARG A 242 -11.86 17.15 1.32
CA ARG A 242 -10.89 18.16 1.79
C ARG A 242 -11.10 19.49 1.07
N LEU A 243 -11.33 19.48 -0.25
CA LEU A 243 -11.66 20.68 -1.02
C LEU A 243 -12.98 21.33 -0.56
N LEU A 244 -14.03 20.56 -0.35
CA LEU A 244 -15.32 21.08 0.14
C LEU A 244 -15.21 21.69 1.54
N LEU A 245 -14.46 21.05 2.45
CA LEU A 245 -14.21 21.58 3.80
C LEU A 245 -13.47 22.92 3.77
N ASN A 246 -12.61 23.15 2.78
CA ASN A 246 -11.90 24.42 2.65
C ASN A 246 -12.80 25.57 2.16
N ALA A 247 -13.91 25.26 1.50
CA ALA A 247 -14.94 26.24 1.15
C ALA A 247 -15.89 26.55 2.33
N SER A 248 -15.77 25.81 3.45
CA SER A 248 -16.61 25.94 4.65
C SER A 248 -16.10 27.02 5.62
N PRO A 249 -16.96 27.65 6.45
CA PRO A 249 -16.56 28.64 7.45
C PRO A 249 -15.48 28.17 8.45
N ARG A 250 -14.69 29.12 8.97
CA ARG A 250 -13.46 28.85 9.77
C ARG A 250 -13.70 28.09 11.08
N SER A 251 -14.86 28.18 11.72
CA SER A 251 -15.10 27.62 13.06
C SER A 251 -15.15 26.09 13.11
N THR A 252 -15.57 25.42 12.05
CA THR A 252 -15.59 23.95 11.92
C THR A 252 -14.28 23.36 11.38
N ARG A 253 -13.32 24.22 11.01
CA ARG A 253 -12.16 23.84 10.21
C ARG A 253 -11.03 23.18 11.01
N VAL A 254 -10.79 23.60 12.25
CA VAL A 254 -9.56 23.20 12.99
C VAL A 254 -9.57 21.71 13.35
N THR A 255 -10.61 21.21 14.03
CA THR A 255 -10.71 19.79 14.41
C THR A 255 -10.90 18.87 13.20
N ALA A 256 -11.67 19.33 12.21
CA ALA A 256 -11.89 18.57 10.98
C ALA A 256 -10.59 18.42 10.16
N LEU A 257 -9.73 19.44 10.12
CA LEU A 257 -8.45 19.37 9.40
C LEU A 257 -7.50 18.33 9.98
N ALA A 258 -7.40 18.21 11.31
CA ALA A 258 -6.53 17.20 11.94
C ALA A 258 -6.97 15.78 11.57
N ALA A 259 -8.28 15.49 11.65
CA ALA A 259 -8.83 14.20 11.27
C ALA A 259 -8.65 13.90 9.76
N VAL A 260 -8.82 14.91 8.91
CA VAL A 260 -8.57 14.82 7.46
C VAL A 260 -7.09 14.52 7.19
N GLN A 261 -6.16 15.19 7.86
CA GLN A 261 -4.73 14.92 7.69
C GLN A 261 -4.34 13.51 8.12
N GLN A 262 -4.84 13.03 9.26
CA GLN A 262 -4.61 11.65 9.71
C GLN A 262 -5.17 10.63 8.71
N HIS A 263 -6.37 10.87 8.17
CA HIS A 263 -6.95 9.99 7.16
C HIS A 263 -6.11 9.96 5.87
N ASN A 264 -5.60 11.12 5.43
CA ASN A 264 -4.70 11.17 4.27
C ASN A 264 -3.43 10.35 4.49
N GLN A 265 -2.79 10.51 5.65
CA GLN A 265 -1.58 9.77 6.00
C GLN A 265 -1.84 8.25 6.00
N PHE A 266 -2.99 7.82 6.52
CA PHE A 266 -3.38 6.42 6.50
C PHE A 266 -3.61 5.87 5.07
N LEU A 267 -4.29 6.64 4.21
CA LEU A 267 -4.51 6.26 2.81
C LEU A 267 -3.18 6.15 2.03
N ARG A 268 -2.29 7.12 2.20
CA ARG A 268 -0.95 7.12 1.59
C ARG A 268 -0.10 5.95 2.09
N LEU A 269 -0.14 5.66 3.39
CA LEU A 269 0.54 4.51 3.96
C LEU A 269 0.04 3.20 3.33
N ASN A 270 -1.27 2.99 3.28
CA ASN A 270 -1.84 1.77 2.69
C ASN A 270 -1.52 1.65 1.20
N PHE A 271 -1.56 2.74 0.45
CA PHE A 271 -1.16 2.72 -0.96
C PHE A 271 0.31 2.36 -1.11
N ARG A 272 1.20 2.94 -0.30
CA ARG A 272 2.62 2.60 -0.32
C ARG A 272 2.89 1.15 0.10
N ILE A 273 2.16 0.62 1.08
CA ILE A 273 2.21 -0.80 1.45
C ILE A 273 1.86 -1.68 0.24
N LEU A 274 0.78 -1.36 -0.48
CA LEU A 274 0.38 -2.08 -1.68
C LEU A 274 1.44 -2.02 -2.77
N ILE A 275 1.98 -0.83 -3.05
CA ILE A 275 3.04 -0.64 -4.06
C ILE A 275 4.28 -1.46 -3.72
N ARG A 276 4.71 -1.46 -2.46
CA ARG A 276 5.85 -2.27 -2.02
C ARG A 276 5.56 -3.76 -2.09
N PHE A 277 4.34 -4.18 -1.79
CA PHE A 277 3.92 -5.57 -1.94
C PHE A 277 3.91 -6.01 -3.42
N ILE A 278 3.39 -5.19 -4.33
CA ILE A 278 3.48 -5.42 -5.78
C ILE A 278 4.96 -5.51 -6.19
N GLY A 279 5.81 -4.59 -5.71
CA GLY A 279 7.23 -4.61 -5.98
C GLY A 279 7.92 -5.90 -5.52
N THR A 280 7.55 -6.45 -4.36
CA THR A 280 8.06 -7.77 -3.92
C THR A 280 7.54 -8.93 -4.76
N LEU A 281 6.32 -8.85 -5.29
CA LEU A 281 5.79 -9.89 -6.19
C LEU A 281 6.53 -9.87 -7.54
N VAL A 282 6.92 -8.69 -8.04
CA VAL A 282 7.70 -8.55 -9.28
C VAL A 282 9.14 -9.07 -9.13
N GLN A 283 9.68 -9.07 -7.91
CA GLN A 283 10.96 -9.71 -7.59
C GLN A 283 10.89 -11.25 -7.57
N THR A 284 9.75 -11.82 -7.93
CA THR A 284 9.47 -13.25 -7.97
C THR A 284 8.81 -13.59 -9.30
N ASP A 285 8.67 -14.87 -9.61
CA ASP A 285 8.02 -15.31 -10.85
C ASP A 285 6.48 -15.18 -10.82
N LEU A 286 5.90 -14.54 -9.79
CA LEU A 286 4.46 -14.35 -9.64
C LEU A 286 3.91 -13.17 -10.44
N LEU A 287 4.73 -12.17 -10.74
CA LEU A 287 4.35 -11.03 -11.60
C LEU A 287 5.50 -10.70 -12.54
N SER A 288 5.19 -10.57 -13.83
CA SER A 288 6.19 -10.14 -14.81
C SER A 288 6.41 -8.62 -14.77
N ALA A 289 7.53 -8.18 -15.34
CA ALA A 289 7.79 -6.76 -15.55
C ALA A 289 6.73 -6.10 -16.46
N ASN A 290 6.20 -6.84 -17.44
CA ASN A 290 5.09 -6.37 -18.29
C ASN A 290 3.80 -6.18 -17.49
N ASP A 291 3.48 -7.06 -16.53
CA ASP A 291 2.33 -6.87 -15.65
C ASP A 291 2.49 -5.59 -14.82
N LEU A 292 3.69 -5.36 -14.27
CA LEU A 292 3.98 -4.14 -13.52
C LEU A 292 3.79 -2.89 -14.38
N ASP A 293 4.29 -2.91 -15.61
CA ASP A 293 4.15 -1.81 -16.56
C ASP A 293 2.67 -1.54 -16.90
N ILE A 294 1.88 -2.58 -17.15
CA ILE A 294 0.43 -2.48 -17.38
C ILE A 294 -0.27 -1.88 -16.16
N ILE A 295 -0.04 -2.41 -14.95
CA ILE A 295 -0.61 -1.91 -13.70
C ILE A 295 -0.23 -0.44 -13.49
N THR A 296 1.01 -0.09 -13.78
CA THR A 296 1.54 1.25 -13.62
C THR A 296 0.81 2.24 -14.52
N ARG A 297 0.74 1.94 -15.82
CA ARG A 297 0.06 2.78 -16.82
C ARG A 297 -1.44 2.86 -16.58
N GLN A 298 -2.09 1.74 -16.28
CA GLN A 298 -3.55 1.67 -16.24
C GLN A 298 -4.19 2.01 -14.89
N ARG A 299 -3.43 1.95 -13.79
CA ARG A 299 -4.00 2.09 -12.44
C ARG A 299 -3.20 3.03 -11.55
N ILE A 300 -1.88 2.85 -11.42
CA ILE A 300 -1.06 3.66 -10.51
C ILE A 300 -0.99 5.12 -10.97
N GLN A 301 -0.85 5.39 -12.27
CA GLN A 301 -0.90 6.75 -12.79
C GLN A 301 -2.22 7.46 -12.47
N PHE A 302 -3.34 6.74 -12.57
CA PHE A 302 -4.68 7.27 -12.29
C PHE A 302 -5.01 7.43 -10.80
N PHE A 303 -4.20 6.85 -9.91
CA PHE A 303 -4.32 7.10 -8.48
C PHE A 303 -4.12 8.59 -8.16
N PHE A 304 -3.17 9.24 -8.85
CA PHE A 304 -2.81 10.61 -8.58
C PHE A 304 -3.67 11.63 -9.34
N LEU A 305 -3.98 12.74 -8.68
CA LEU A 305 -4.83 13.80 -9.23
C LEU A 305 -4.09 14.70 -10.24
N THR A 306 -2.77 14.79 -10.14
CA THR A 306 -1.95 15.70 -10.95
C THR A 306 -1.57 15.16 -12.31
N PHE A 307 -1.44 13.83 -12.46
CA PHE A 307 -0.96 13.20 -13.70
C PHE A 307 -1.99 13.32 -14.85
N GLN A 308 -3.27 13.46 -14.52
CA GLN A 308 -4.36 13.64 -15.49
C GLN A 308 -4.29 14.99 -16.27
N GLN A 309 -3.42 15.93 -15.86
CA GLN A 309 -3.28 17.22 -16.55
C GLN A 309 -2.41 17.14 -17.82
N VAL A 310 -1.42 16.26 -17.88
CA VAL A 310 -0.40 16.28 -18.96
C VAL A 310 -0.94 15.70 -20.28
N VAL A 311 -1.88 14.75 -20.21
CA VAL A 311 -2.43 14.10 -21.42
C VAL A 311 -3.38 15.02 -22.18
N HIS A 312 -4.02 15.99 -21.53
CA HIS A 312 -5.01 16.87 -22.17
C HIS A 312 -4.46 18.22 -22.64
N THR A 313 -3.24 18.61 -22.25
CA THR A 313 -2.66 19.91 -22.67
C THR A 313 -1.87 19.85 -23.97
N ASN A 314 -1.65 18.67 -24.55
CA ASN A 314 -0.88 18.52 -25.78
C ASN A 314 -1.71 18.55 -27.08
N ASP A 315 -3.03 18.60 -26.99
CA ASP A 315 -3.91 18.66 -28.17
C ASP A 315 -4.37 20.09 -28.55
N ASP A 316 -3.98 21.12 -27.80
CA ASP A 316 -4.36 22.52 -28.08
C ASP A 316 -3.28 23.31 -28.83
N ILE A 317 -2.64 22.69 -29.84
CA ILE A 317 -1.89 23.41 -30.88
C ILE A 317 -2.49 23.08 -32.25
N ALA A 318 -3.44 23.94 -32.65
CA ALA A 318 -3.80 24.30 -34.01
C ALA A 318 -3.97 23.16 -35.05
N GLY A 319 -5.22 22.75 -35.28
CA GLY A 319 -5.61 22.05 -36.51
C GLY A 319 -7.02 21.45 -36.46
N GLU A 320 -7.90 21.92 -37.34
CA GLU A 320 -9.29 21.53 -37.63
C GLU A 320 -9.82 20.13 -37.20
N PRO A 321 -11.13 20.01 -36.89
CA PRO A 321 -11.75 18.74 -36.53
C PRO A 321 -12.06 17.90 -37.78
N GLN A 322 -11.13 17.04 -38.20
CA GLN A 322 -11.46 15.96 -39.15
C GLN A 322 -12.15 14.80 -38.43
N LYS A 323 -13.45 14.68 -38.72
CA LYS A 323 -14.31 13.55 -38.36
C LYS A 323 -13.74 12.22 -38.91
N ARG A 324 -12.94 11.50 -38.14
CA ARG A 324 -12.73 10.06 -38.33
C ARG A 324 -13.51 9.28 -37.28
N LYS A 325 -14.62 8.71 -37.73
CA LYS A 325 -15.42 7.74 -36.98
C LYS A 325 -14.58 6.49 -36.72
N PHE A 326 -13.93 6.43 -35.57
CA PHE A 326 -13.51 5.15 -34.98
C PHE A 326 -14.56 4.74 -33.95
N LYS A 327 -15.42 3.78 -34.33
CA LYS A 327 -16.29 3.06 -33.40
C LYS A 327 -15.41 2.12 -32.56
N ARG A 328 -14.98 2.58 -31.39
CA ARG A 328 -14.71 1.68 -30.25
C ARG A 328 -15.15 2.40 -28.97
N SER A 329 -16.19 1.84 -28.37
CA SER A 329 -16.81 2.30 -27.14
C SER A 329 -15.91 1.99 -25.95
N GLU A 330 -15.02 2.91 -25.61
CA GLU A 330 -14.49 3.03 -24.26
C GLU A 330 -14.56 4.51 -23.89
N GLN A 331 -15.75 4.94 -23.43
CA GLN A 331 -15.83 6.24 -22.76
C GLN A 331 -15.05 6.11 -21.43
N PRO A 332 -14.09 7.00 -21.13
CA PRO A 332 -13.65 7.15 -19.75
C PRO A 332 -14.88 7.50 -18.91
N PRO A 333 -15.00 6.98 -17.67
CA PRO A 333 -16.18 7.20 -16.86
C PRO A 333 -16.41 8.71 -16.71
N GLN A 334 -17.57 9.21 -17.13
CA GLN A 334 -17.93 10.64 -17.16
C GLN A 334 -17.68 11.37 -15.82
N GLN A 335 -17.60 10.62 -14.72
CA GLN A 335 -17.23 11.09 -13.39
C GLN A 335 -15.77 11.58 -13.28
N GLN A 336 -14.82 11.02 -14.03
CA GLN A 336 -13.41 11.41 -13.99
C GLN A 336 -13.16 12.76 -14.68
N TYR A 337 -13.79 13.02 -15.83
CA TYR A 337 -13.60 14.29 -16.55
C TYR A 337 -14.15 15.50 -15.77
N GLN A 338 -15.27 15.32 -15.06
CA GLN A 338 -15.82 16.36 -14.18
C GLN A 338 -14.90 16.66 -12.97
N GLN A 339 -14.16 15.67 -12.47
CA GLN A 339 -13.20 15.87 -11.37
C GLN A 339 -12.02 16.74 -11.80
N ILE A 340 -11.53 16.56 -13.02
CA ILE A 340 -10.42 17.33 -13.61
C ILE A 340 -10.78 18.81 -13.72
N LEU A 341 -11.96 19.12 -14.29
CA LEU A 341 -12.43 20.50 -14.47
C LEU A 341 -12.67 21.20 -13.12
N PHE A 342 -13.20 20.48 -12.12
CA PHE A 342 -13.37 21.00 -10.77
C PHE A 342 -12.04 21.35 -10.11
N TYR A 343 -11.05 20.46 -10.20
CA TYR A 343 -9.71 20.69 -9.62
C TYR A 343 -9.00 21.88 -10.28
N ASN A 344 -9.12 22.01 -11.60
CA ASN A 344 -8.56 23.12 -12.37
C ASN A 344 -9.19 24.48 -11.99
N SER A 345 -10.51 24.51 -11.76
CA SER A 345 -11.21 25.72 -11.34
C SER A 345 -10.77 26.24 -9.95
N LEU A 346 -10.28 25.35 -9.10
CA LEU A 346 -9.87 25.65 -7.72
C LEU A 346 -8.37 25.98 -7.60
N LYS A 347 -7.53 25.50 -8.54
CA LYS A 347 -6.07 25.75 -8.55
C LYS A 347 -5.73 27.24 -8.71
N SER A 348 -6.56 28.01 -9.40
CA SER A 348 -6.29 29.42 -9.74
C SER A 348 -6.47 30.43 -8.59
N LYS A 349 -6.97 30.02 -7.41
CA LYS A 349 -7.43 30.99 -6.39
C LYS A 349 -6.84 30.86 -4.98
N ASN A 350 -5.95 29.90 -4.66
CA ASN A 350 -5.49 29.73 -3.28
C ASN A 350 -4.07 29.14 -3.13
N SER A 351 -3.25 29.79 -2.29
CA SER A 351 -1.95 29.27 -1.78
C SER A 351 -2.06 27.85 -1.19
N TYR A 352 -3.22 27.47 -0.66
CA TYR A 352 -3.50 26.13 -0.14
C TYR A 352 -3.54 25.02 -1.22
N CYS A 353 -3.95 25.34 -2.46
CA CYS A 353 -3.94 24.37 -3.56
C CYS A 353 -2.52 23.98 -3.96
N TRP A 354 -1.57 24.88 -3.76
CA TRP A 354 -0.15 24.63 -4.02
C TRP A 354 0.45 23.65 -3.01
N GLN A 355 0.10 23.77 -1.72
CA GLN A 355 0.55 22.81 -0.70
C GLN A 355 0.05 21.38 -1.00
N MET A 356 -1.23 21.21 -1.35
CA MET A 356 -1.74 19.88 -1.74
C MET A 356 -1.07 19.34 -2.99
N TRP A 357 -0.75 20.21 -3.95
CA TRP A 357 -0.02 19.83 -5.15
C TRP A 357 1.39 19.35 -4.82
N LEU A 358 2.13 20.06 -3.95
CA LEU A 358 3.43 19.59 -3.47
C LEU A 358 3.35 18.27 -2.71
N GLU A 359 2.38 18.13 -1.80
CA GLU A 359 2.14 16.88 -1.07
C GLU A 359 1.86 15.72 -2.04
N GLU A 360 1.22 15.97 -3.19
CA GLU A 360 0.97 14.97 -4.24
C GLU A 360 2.25 14.61 -4.98
N ILE A 361 3.03 15.60 -5.42
CA ILE A 361 4.28 15.41 -6.18
C ILE A 361 5.30 14.65 -5.32
N GLU A 362 5.44 15.01 -4.04
CA GLU A 362 6.28 14.28 -3.09
C GLU A 362 5.88 12.81 -3.02
N PHE A 363 4.58 12.54 -2.88
CA PHE A 363 4.09 11.18 -2.80
C PHE A 363 4.26 10.41 -4.12
N GLN A 364 4.07 11.05 -5.27
CA GLN A 364 4.37 10.48 -6.59
C GLN A 364 5.82 10.04 -6.70
N MET A 365 6.76 10.90 -6.31
CA MET A 365 8.17 10.56 -6.32
C MET A 365 8.46 9.37 -5.41
N GLU A 366 7.90 9.32 -4.19
CA GLU A 366 8.08 8.17 -3.30
C GLU A 366 7.63 6.86 -3.96
N ILE A 367 6.45 6.85 -4.57
CA ILE A 367 5.86 5.66 -5.20
C ILE A 367 6.69 5.21 -6.41
N PHE A 368 7.05 6.13 -7.30
CA PHE A 368 7.83 5.78 -8.49
C PHE A 368 9.26 5.36 -8.15
N LEU A 369 9.85 5.92 -7.09
CA LEU A 369 11.13 5.45 -6.58
C LEU A 369 11.03 4.04 -5.98
N ASP A 370 9.97 3.74 -5.22
CA ASP A 370 9.73 2.40 -4.70
C ASP A 370 9.55 1.37 -5.83
N LEU A 371 8.78 1.70 -6.88
CA LEU A 371 8.62 0.84 -8.07
C LEU A 371 9.93 0.63 -8.83
N ARG A 372 10.67 1.71 -9.10
CA ARG A 372 11.95 1.62 -9.81
C ARG A 372 12.95 0.75 -9.06
N ARG A 373 13.04 0.91 -7.73
CA ARG A 373 13.90 0.07 -6.90
C ARG A 373 13.47 -1.39 -6.94
N ALA A 374 12.17 -1.67 -6.90
CA ALA A 374 11.67 -3.03 -6.96
C ALA A 374 12.14 -3.75 -8.24
N VAL A 375 12.03 -3.09 -9.40
CA VAL A 375 12.49 -3.61 -10.69
C VAL A 375 14.01 -3.75 -10.74
N LEU A 376 14.76 -2.76 -10.26
CA LEU A 376 16.23 -2.82 -10.22
C LEU A 376 16.73 -4.00 -9.37
N LEU A 377 16.06 -4.31 -8.26
CA LEU A 377 16.39 -5.48 -7.43
C LEU A 377 16.07 -6.80 -8.15
N SER A 378 15.04 -6.84 -8.99
CA SER A 378 14.75 -8.00 -9.85
C SER A 378 15.82 -8.21 -10.92
N GLN A 379 16.34 -7.13 -11.51
CA GLN A 379 17.34 -7.17 -12.59
C GLN A 379 18.77 -7.51 -12.13
N GLN A 380 19.03 -7.56 -10.82
CA GLN A 380 20.34 -8.00 -10.31
C GLN A 380 20.64 -9.48 -10.62
N GLY A 381 19.63 -10.27 -11.05
CA GLY A 381 19.79 -11.64 -11.51
C GLY A 381 20.08 -11.79 -13.00
N ASP A 382 19.55 -10.91 -13.87
CA ASP A 382 19.70 -11.00 -15.33
C ASP A 382 19.72 -9.59 -15.98
N PRO A 383 20.80 -9.20 -16.71
CA PRO A 383 21.02 -7.82 -17.17
C PRO A 383 20.27 -7.41 -18.45
N ILE A 384 19.19 -8.10 -18.84
CA ILE A 384 18.61 -7.96 -20.19
C ILE A 384 17.10 -7.73 -20.10
N THR A 385 16.65 -6.52 -19.80
CA THR A 385 15.39 -5.95 -20.37
C THR A 385 15.28 -4.44 -20.13
N ASP A 386 14.80 -3.72 -21.14
CA ASP A 386 14.50 -2.28 -21.14
C ASP A 386 13.10 -1.98 -20.51
N ASP A 387 12.71 -2.75 -19.50
CA ASP A 387 11.35 -2.76 -18.92
C ASP A 387 11.03 -1.56 -18.02
N LEU A 388 11.94 -0.59 -17.93
CA LEU A 388 11.87 0.56 -17.02
C LEU A 388 11.46 1.87 -17.70
N SER A 389 11.17 1.86 -19.00
CA SER A 389 10.88 3.07 -19.78
C SER A 389 9.67 3.85 -19.25
N THR A 390 8.58 3.18 -18.85
CA THR A 390 7.40 3.84 -18.27
C THR A 390 7.69 4.45 -16.90
N VAL A 391 8.37 3.73 -16.00
CA VAL A 391 8.68 4.27 -14.66
C VAL A 391 9.67 5.43 -14.76
N SER A 392 10.63 5.34 -15.68
CA SER A 392 11.60 6.40 -15.93
C SER A 392 10.94 7.64 -16.52
N THR A 393 10.09 7.50 -17.53
CA THR A 393 9.34 8.64 -18.12
C THR A 393 8.41 9.30 -17.10
N MET A 394 7.75 8.54 -16.22
CA MET A 394 6.94 9.13 -15.14
C MET A 394 7.78 9.91 -14.13
N LEU A 395 8.96 9.40 -13.74
CA LEU A 395 9.89 10.12 -12.87
C LEU A 395 10.37 11.40 -13.54
N ASP A 396 10.78 11.32 -14.81
CA ASP A 396 11.24 12.48 -15.58
C ASP A 396 10.15 13.54 -15.71
N ASN A 397 8.90 13.12 -15.96
CA ASN A 397 7.74 14.01 -15.99
C ASN A 397 7.48 14.65 -14.62
N THR A 398 7.57 13.88 -13.54
CA THR A 398 7.36 14.37 -12.16
C THR A 398 8.43 15.40 -11.77
N VAL A 399 9.69 15.11 -12.08
CA VAL A 399 10.83 16.01 -11.86
C VAL A 399 10.70 17.26 -12.73
N SER A 400 10.32 17.12 -14.00
CA SER A 400 10.10 18.25 -14.92
C SER A 400 8.95 19.16 -14.47
N ALA A 401 7.87 18.59 -13.94
CA ALA A 401 6.77 19.36 -13.35
C ALA A 401 7.21 20.15 -12.10
N LEU A 402 8.10 19.57 -11.27
CA LEU A 402 8.66 20.24 -10.11
C LEU A 402 9.64 21.36 -10.48
N ILE A 403 10.45 21.15 -11.53
CA ILE A 403 11.39 22.18 -12.03
C ILE A 403 10.63 23.34 -12.69
N SER A 404 9.64 23.05 -13.54
CA SER A 404 8.88 24.08 -14.27
C SER A 404 8.06 24.99 -13.36
N THR A 405 7.52 24.46 -12.25
CA THR A 405 6.80 25.26 -11.26
C THR A 405 7.71 26.19 -10.47
N ARG A 406 8.92 25.76 -10.12
CA ARG A 406 9.92 26.62 -9.47
C ARG A 406 10.38 27.78 -10.35
N SER A 407 10.43 27.58 -11.66
CA SER A 407 10.81 28.63 -12.62
C SER A 407 9.74 29.72 -12.79
N ASN A 408 8.46 29.39 -12.62
CA ASN A 408 7.36 30.36 -12.68
C ASN A 408 7.22 31.20 -11.40
N ASP A 409 7.61 30.69 -10.23
CA ASP A 409 7.55 31.44 -8.96
C ASP A 409 8.57 32.59 -8.87
N ASN A 410 9.61 32.58 -9.72
CA ASN A 410 10.54 33.71 -9.87
C ASN A 410 9.92 34.91 -10.62
N GLN A 411 8.64 34.84 -11.03
CA GLN A 411 7.89 35.94 -11.65
C GLN A 411 6.75 36.47 -10.76
N LEU A 412 6.74 36.19 -9.46
CA LEU A 412 5.85 36.90 -8.52
C LEU A 412 6.37 38.33 -8.28
N PRO A 413 5.55 39.39 -8.44
CA PRO A 413 5.99 40.75 -8.24
C PRO A 413 6.32 40.96 -6.76
N ILE A 414 7.54 41.42 -6.49
CA ILE A 414 7.95 42.02 -5.23
C ILE A 414 6.94 43.15 -4.95
N ILE A 415 6.03 42.91 -4.01
CA ILE A 415 5.19 43.98 -3.44
C ILE A 415 6.14 44.86 -2.63
N LEU A 416 6.63 45.91 -3.26
CA LEU A 416 7.29 47.03 -2.60
C LEU A 416 6.33 47.61 -1.57
N SER A 417 6.76 47.58 -0.33
CA SER A 417 6.18 48.31 0.80
C SER A 417 5.92 49.77 0.43
N PRO A 418 4.77 50.37 0.81
CA PRO A 418 4.53 51.78 0.58
C PRO A 418 5.46 52.59 1.47
N SER A 419 6.35 53.35 0.85
CA SER A 419 7.11 54.41 1.49
C SER A 419 6.15 55.45 2.05
N THR A 420 6.11 55.57 3.37
CA THR A 420 5.62 56.77 4.05
C THR A 420 6.52 57.95 3.69
N SER A 421 6.05 58.85 2.83
CA SER A 421 6.62 60.19 2.67
C SER A 421 5.72 61.18 3.40
N THR A 422 6.13 61.56 4.59
CA THR A 422 5.84 62.86 5.19
C THR A 422 6.68 63.92 4.48
N VAL A 423 6.04 64.92 3.86
CA VAL A 423 6.18 66.37 4.10
C VAL A 423 4.98 67.04 3.43
#